data_AF-A0A9D6RGP7-F1
#
_entry.id   AF-A0A9D6RGP7-F1
#
_cell.length_a   1.000
_cell.length_b   1.000
_cell.length_c   1.000
_cell.angle_alpha   90.00
_cell.angle_beta   90.00
_cell.angle_gamma   90.00
#
_symmetry.space_group_name_H-M   'P 1'
#
loop_
_entity.id
_entity.type
_entity.pdbx_description
1 polymer ?
#
loop_
_entity_poly.entity_id
_entity_poly.type
_entity_poly.pdbx_seq_one_letter_code
_entity_poly.pdbx_strand_id
1 'polypeptide(L)'
;MHLIGRFVLALAFLGCADQARRMEHPADPDGEYSAQISAARRLLGQKETWAHRAEWEVNRQNDGWEVVAWRVEHPDRRGPLRYLPWGYSVIQLDSRCVPTHYRRKG
;
A
#
# COMPACT_ATOMS: atom_id res chain seq x y z
N MET A 1 34.97 -44.55 -10.67
CA MET A 1 35.48 -44.05 -9.38
C MET A 1 35.48 -42.53 -9.43
N HIS A 2 34.80 -41.89 -8.47
CA HIS A 2 34.81 -40.47 -8.06
C HIS A 2 34.43 -39.42 -9.14
N LEU A 3 33.21 -38.87 -9.23
CA LEU A 3 32.36 -38.16 -8.24
C LEU A 3 32.93 -36.79 -7.84
N ILE A 4 32.63 -35.74 -8.61
CA ILE A 4 32.58 -34.36 -8.11
C ILE A 4 31.37 -33.68 -8.74
N GLY A 5 30.29 -33.64 -7.96
CA GLY A 5 29.07 -32.92 -8.28
C GLY A 5 29.35 -31.43 -8.34
N ARG A 6 29.09 -30.85 -9.51
CA ARG A 6 29.16 -29.41 -9.70
C ARG A 6 27.78 -28.86 -9.38
N PHE A 7 27.66 -28.43 -8.12
CA PHE A 7 26.49 -27.82 -7.50
C PHE A 7 25.78 -26.86 -8.47
N VAL A 8 24.55 -27.21 -8.83
CA VAL A 8 23.60 -26.32 -9.47
C VAL A 8 23.23 -25.28 -8.43
N LEU A 9 23.85 -24.10 -8.51
CA LEU A 9 23.51 -22.97 -7.65
C LEU A 9 22.19 -22.37 -8.18
N ALA A 10 21.09 -22.92 -7.70
CA ALA A 10 19.76 -22.35 -7.84
C ALA A 10 19.66 -21.07 -6.99
N LEU A 11 19.94 -19.92 -7.60
CA LEU A 11 19.58 -18.62 -7.04
C LEU A 11 18.18 -18.26 -7.52
N ALA A 12 17.20 -18.62 -6.69
CA ALA A 12 15.81 -18.24 -6.81
C ALA A 12 15.66 -16.70 -6.73
N PHE A 13 15.70 -16.03 -7.88
CA PHE A 13 15.23 -14.65 -8.04
C PHE A 13 13.71 -14.62 -8.29
N LEU A 14 12.94 -15.26 -7.40
CA LEU A 14 11.47 -15.19 -7.40
C LEU A 14 11.03 -14.49 -6.12
N GLY A 15 10.90 -13.17 -6.18
CA GLY A 15 10.21 -12.43 -5.14
C GLY A 15 10.77 -11.05 -4.84
N CYS A 16 10.83 -10.15 -5.83
CA CYS A 16 10.92 -8.70 -5.59
C CYS A 16 10.44 -7.92 -6.83
N ALA A 17 9.27 -8.26 -7.37
CA ALA A 17 8.71 -7.57 -8.55
C ALA A 17 7.29 -7.00 -8.35
N ASP A 18 6.68 -7.17 -7.17
CA ASP A 18 5.31 -6.71 -6.93
C ASP A 18 5.24 -5.23 -6.48
N GLN A 19 6.38 -4.61 -6.16
CA GLN A 19 6.39 -3.26 -5.60
C GLN A 19 6.33 -2.15 -6.66
N ALA A 20 6.65 -2.46 -7.92
CA ALA A 20 6.75 -1.47 -9.00
C ALA A 20 5.42 -1.12 -9.68
N ARG A 21 4.35 -1.88 -9.43
CA ARG A 21 3.03 -1.63 -10.03
C ARG A 21 2.12 -0.74 -9.19
N ARG A 22 2.54 -0.36 -7.98
CA ARG A 22 1.86 0.64 -7.16
C ARG A 22 2.03 2.03 -7.76
N MET A 23 0.88 2.62 -8.11
CA MET A 23 0.66 4.01 -8.54
C MET A 23 1.03 4.40 -9.97
N GLU A 24 0.15 4.07 -10.92
CA GLU A 24 -0.16 4.95 -12.06
C GLU A 24 -1.31 5.93 -11.78
N HIS A 25 -2.19 5.64 -10.81
CA HIS A 25 -3.30 6.51 -10.43
C HIS A 25 -3.74 6.28 -8.97
N PRO A 26 -4.13 7.33 -8.22
CA PRO A 26 -4.88 7.14 -6.98
C PRO A 26 -6.22 6.46 -7.28
N ALA A 27 -6.59 5.46 -6.49
CA ALA A 27 -7.92 4.86 -6.57
C ALA A 27 -8.86 5.63 -5.65
N ASP A 28 -9.48 6.68 -6.22
CA ASP A 28 -10.92 6.98 -6.11
C ASP A 28 -11.19 8.50 -6.15
N PRO A 29 -11.29 9.11 -7.35
CA PRO A 29 -11.78 10.47 -7.51
C PRO A 29 -13.31 10.63 -7.41
N ASP A 30 -14.13 9.55 -7.42
CA ASP A 30 -15.58 9.63 -7.69
C ASP A 30 -16.52 8.81 -6.75
N GLY A 31 -16.02 8.21 -5.66
CA GLY A 31 -16.83 7.92 -4.48
C GLY A 31 -17.32 6.48 -4.27
N GLU A 32 -16.86 5.50 -5.06
CA GLU A 32 -17.18 4.08 -4.83
C GLU A 32 -16.67 3.60 -3.46
N TYR A 33 -15.50 4.08 -3.03
CA TYR A 33 -14.83 3.67 -1.80
C TYR A 33 -14.86 4.74 -0.70
N SER A 34 -15.78 5.69 -0.81
CA SER A 34 -15.91 6.81 0.12
C SER A 34 -16.04 6.39 1.59
N ALA A 35 -16.77 5.29 1.88
CA ALA A 35 -16.93 4.76 3.23
C ALA A 35 -15.62 4.19 3.80
N GLN A 36 -14.91 3.40 2.98
CA GLN A 36 -13.63 2.76 3.31
C GLN A 36 -12.56 3.83 3.55
N ILE A 37 -12.46 4.80 2.63
CA ILE A 37 -11.53 5.93 2.74
C ILE A 37 -11.86 6.77 3.96
N SER A 38 -13.15 7.02 4.27
CA SER A 38 -13.54 7.78 5.46
C SER A 38 -13.13 7.09 6.77
N ALA A 39 -13.37 5.78 6.87
CA ALA A 39 -12.96 4.98 8.02
C ALA A 39 -11.43 4.97 8.18
N ALA A 40 -10.70 4.74 7.08
CA ALA A 40 -9.25 4.74 7.05
C ALA A 40 -8.67 6.13 7.38
N ARG A 41 -9.23 7.21 6.84
CA ARG A 41 -8.81 8.59 7.11
C ARG A 41 -8.98 8.96 8.58
N ARG A 42 -10.10 8.55 9.20
CA ARG A 42 -10.33 8.79 10.64
C ARG A 42 -9.26 8.10 11.48
N LEU A 43 -8.92 6.85 11.16
CA LEU A 43 -7.87 6.14 11.89
C LEU A 43 -6.48 6.76 11.63
N LEU A 44 -6.16 7.07 10.37
CA LEU A 44 -4.88 7.65 10.01
C LEU A 44 -4.66 8.99 10.70
N GLY A 45 -5.69 9.86 10.76
CA GLY A 45 -5.59 11.15 11.44
C GLY A 45 -5.35 11.05 12.95
N GLN A 46 -5.64 9.91 13.58
CA GLN A 46 -5.29 9.65 14.98
C GLN A 46 -3.86 9.17 15.16
N LYS A 47 -3.23 8.65 14.09
CA LYS A 47 -1.90 8.01 14.14
C LYS A 47 -0.81 8.87 13.50
N GLU A 48 -1.16 9.69 12.52
CA GLU A 48 -0.24 10.34 11.61
C GLU A 48 -0.67 11.78 11.32
N THR A 49 0.29 12.71 11.35
CA THR A 49 0.03 14.15 11.12
C THR A 49 -0.21 14.49 9.64
N TRP A 50 0.19 13.61 8.73
CA TRP A 50 0.10 13.81 7.28
C TRP A 50 -1.18 13.27 6.65
N ALA A 51 -2.13 12.78 7.46
CA ALA A 51 -3.37 12.16 6.97
C ALA A 51 -4.20 13.03 6.01
N HIS A 52 -4.15 14.36 6.16
CA HIS A 52 -4.85 15.32 5.30
C HIS A 52 -4.23 15.47 3.91
N ARG A 53 -2.97 15.05 3.73
CA ARG A 53 -2.24 15.03 2.45
C ARG A 53 -2.16 13.61 1.87
N ALA A 54 -2.93 12.68 2.42
CA ALA A 54 -2.90 11.30 1.97
C ALA A 54 -3.76 11.11 0.72
N GLU A 55 -3.21 10.41 -0.25
CA GLU A 55 -3.98 9.79 -1.34
C GLU A 55 -4.21 8.32 -1.05
N TRP A 56 -5.25 7.75 -1.66
CA TRP A 56 -5.82 6.48 -1.22
C TRP A 56 -5.79 5.46 -2.34
N GLU A 57 -5.53 4.21 -1.95
CA GLU A 57 -5.68 3.04 -2.79
C GLU A 57 -6.52 2.03 -2.01
N VAL A 58 -7.59 1.53 -2.60
CA VAL A 58 -8.51 0.60 -1.95
C VAL A 58 -8.53 -0.69 -2.74
N ASN A 59 -8.13 -1.78 -2.08
CA ASN A 59 -8.08 -3.12 -2.64
C ASN A 59 -9.10 -4.00 -1.91
N ARG A 60 -10.02 -4.62 -2.66
CA ARG A 60 -10.94 -5.61 -2.09
C ARG A 60 -10.16 -6.85 -1.65
N GLN A 61 -10.43 -7.32 -0.44
CA GLN A 61 -9.94 -8.59 0.11
C GLN A 61 -11.13 -9.53 0.36
N ASN A 62 -10.85 -10.82 0.60
CA ASN A 62 -11.90 -11.83 0.81
C ASN A 62 -12.85 -11.50 1.97
N ASP A 63 -12.33 -10.92 3.05
CA ASP A 63 -13.03 -10.63 4.31
C ASP A 63 -13.23 -9.13 4.58
N GLY A 64 -12.85 -8.27 3.61
CA GLY A 64 -12.96 -6.83 3.77
C GLY A 64 -12.15 -6.05 2.74
N TRP A 65 -11.37 -5.08 3.22
CA TRP A 65 -10.67 -4.12 2.38
C TRP A 65 -9.27 -3.86 2.91
N GLU A 66 -8.30 -3.76 2.01
CA GLU A 66 -7.01 -3.16 2.29
C GLU A 66 -7.01 -1.73 1.73
N VAL A 67 -6.82 -0.76 2.62
CA VAL A 67 -6.73 0.66 2.26
C VAL A 67 -5.29 1.12 2.50
N VAL A 68 -4.62 1.51 1.42
CA VAL A 68 -3.26 2.08 1.47
C VAL A 68 -3.36 3.59 1.40
N ALA A 69 -2.79 4.26 2.40
CA ALA A 69 -2.68 5.70 2.48
C ALA A 69 -1.27 6.14 2.08
N TRP A 70 -1.16 6.86 0.97
CA TRP A 70 0.08 7.36 0.42
C TRP A 70 0.32 8.81 0.83
N ARG A 71 1.45 9.08 1.47
CA ARG A 71 1.85 10.42 1.89
C ARG A 71 2.34 11.22 0.68
N VAL A 72 1.59 12.25 0.31
CA VAL A 72 1.98 13.21 -0.73
C VAL A 72 2.89 14.28 -0.12
N GLU A 73 4.09 14.45 -0.68
CA GLU A 73 5.02 15.54 -0.33
C GLU A 73 5.27 16.52 -1.48
N HIS A 74 5.18 16.05 -2.73
CA HIS A 74 5.39 16.86 -3.92
C HIS A 74 4.14 16.84 -4.80
N PRO A 75 3.04 17.51 -4.39
CA PRO A 75 1.78 17.46 -5.10
C PRO A 75 1.89 17.93 -6.56
N ASP A 76 2.83 18.83 -6.86
CA ASP A 76 3.07 19.38 -8.19
C ASP A 76 3.82 18.43 -9.16
N ARG A 77 4.41 17.35 -8.63
CA ARG A 77 5.09 16.35 -9.47
C ARG A 77 4.07 15.38 -10.06
N ARG A 78 4.50 14.56 -11.02
CA ARG A 78 3.64 13.54 -11.65
C ARG A 78 4.04 12.13 -11.23
N GLY A 79 3.04 11.26 -11.13
CA GLY A 79 3.23 9.84 -10.86
C GLY A 79 3.92 9.57 -9.52
N PRO A 80 4.79 8.54 -9.43
CA PRO A 80 5.44 8.13 -8.18
C PRO A 80 6.29 9.22 -7.49
N LEU A 81 6.77 10.22 -8.23
CA LEU A 81 7.60 11.32 -7.70
C LEU A 81 6.86 12.24 -6.73
N ARG A 82 5.53 12.11 -6.62
CA ARG A 82 4.67 12.87 -5.71
C ARG A 82 4.81 12.44 -4.25
N TYR A 83 5.21 11.18 -4.04
CA TYR A 83 5.16 10.50 -2.76
C TYR A 83 6.55 10.30 -2.18
N LEU A 84 6.63 10.17 -0.86
CA LEU A 84 7.87 9.74 -0.20
C LEU A 84 8.17 8.27 -0.53
N PRO A 85 9.43 7.90 -0.81
CA PRO A 85 9.84 6.50 -0.76
C PRO A 85 9.51 5.98 0.63
N TRP A 86 8.71 4.91 0.72
CA TRP A 86 8.22 4.37 1.99
C TRP A 86 7.33 5.35 2.77
N GLY A 87 6.70 6.30 2.10
CA GLY A 87 5.74 7.21 2.74
C GLY A 87 4.33 6.66 2.69
N TYR A 88 4.04 5.49 3.27
CA TYR A 88 2.66 4.97 3.25
C TYR A 88 2.25 4.20 4.51
N SER A 89 0.95 4.08 4.70
CA SER A 89 0.36 3.24 5.75
C SER A 89 -0.67 2.32 5.15
N VAL A 90 -0.77 1.11 5.67
CA VAL A 90 -1.76 0.12 5.26
C VAL A 90 -2.76 -0.06 6.40
N ILE A 91 -4.04 0.04 6.08
CA ILE A 91 -5.16 -0.10 7.00
C ILE A 91 -6.05 -1.21 6.46
N GLN A 92 -6.27 -2.26 7.26
CA GLN A 92 -7.25 -3.28 6.91
C GLN A 92 -8.57 -2.94 7.58
N LEU A 93 -9.64 -3.07 6.81
CA LEU A 93 -11.02 -2.92 7.25
C LEU A 93 -11.75 -4.24 7.06
N ASP A 94 -12.68 -4.57 7.94
CA ASP A 94 -13.61 -5.66 7.70
C ASP A 94 -14.71 -5.27 6.69
N SER A 95 -15.60 -6.22 6.36
CA SER A 95 -16.79 -5.99 5.51
C SER A 95 -17.72 -4.86 5.98
N ARG A 96 -17.66 -4.45 7.24
CA ARG A 96 -18.45 -3.35 7.84
C ARG A 96 -17.68 -2.03 7.90
N CYS A 97 -16.52 -1.96 7.24
CA CYS A 97 -15.61 -0.81 7.25
C CYS A 97 -15.05 -0.48 8.66
N VAL A 98 -14.97 -1.48 9.55
CA VAL A 98 -14.34 -1.33 10.85
C VAL A 98 -12.84 -1.62 10.72
N PRO A 99 -11.94 -0.73 11.16
CA PRO A 99 -10.51 -1.01 11.11
C PRO A 99 -10.12 -2.18 12.01
N THR A 100 -9.49 -3.19 11.42
CA THR A 100 -9.03 -4.41 12.12
C THR A 100 -7.52 -4.41 12.30
N HIS A 101 -6.76 -3.82 11.38
CA HIS A 101 -5.31 -3.77 11.44
C HIS A 101 -4.76 -2.45 10.89
N TYR A 102 -3.67 -1.98 11.48
CA TYR A 102 -2.91 -0.82 11.02
C TYR A 102 -1.43 -1.16 10.97
N ARG A 103 -0.79 -0.82 9.85
CA ARG A 103 0.64 -1.00 9.64
C ARG A 103 1.24 0.24 9.00
N ARG A 104 2.12 0.89 9.74
CA ARG A 104 2.99 1.93 9.20
C ARG A 104 4.07 1.28 8.36
N LYS A 105 4.24 1.73 7.12
CA LYS A 105 5.39 1.41 6.27
C LYS A 105 6.09 2.74 6.02
N GLY A 106 6.84 3.17 7.04
CA GLY A 106 7.71 4.34 7.03
C GLY A 106 9.10 3.97 6.57
#